data_AF-A0A662VVN9-F1
#
_entry.id   AF-A0A662VVN9-F1
#
_cell.length_a   1.000
_cell.length_b   1.000
_cell.length_c   1.000
_cell.angle_alpha   90.00
_cell.angle_beta   90.00
_cell.angle_gamma   90.00
#
_symmetry.space_group_name_H-M   'P 1'
#
loop_
_entity.id
_entity.type
_entity.pdbx_description
1 polymer ?
#
loop_
_entity_poly.entity_id
_entity_poly.type
_entity_poly.pdbx_seq_one_letter_code
_entity_poly.pdbx_strand_id
1 'polypeptide(L)'
;MKVEEEIANRFKCPKCGVQRAKVKKLAMTGASLLERWADWQRNKYYFVTCTNCGYTEVYDAEILDGKKGGIEDLLDLIFGG
;
A
#
# COMPACT_ATOMS: atom_id res chain seq x y z
N MET A 1 -4.12 12.09 -8.32
CA MET A 1 -5.00 10.98 -7.89
C MET A 1 -4.33 10.31 -6.71
N LYS A 2 -5.04 10.09 -5.61
CA LYS A 2 -4.44 9.51 -4.39
C LYS A 2 -4.42 8.00 -4.55
N VAL A 3 -3.24 7.40 -4.61
CA VAL A 3 -3.02 5.95 -4.74
C VAL A 3 -3.82 5.16 -3.69
N GLU A 4 -4.03 5.76 -2.52
CA GLU A 4 -4.84 5.19 -1.45
C GLU A 4 -6.32 4.96 -1.83
N GLU A 5 -6.93 5.86 -2.61
CA GLU A 5 -8.33 5.74 -3.04
C GLU A 5 -8.49 4.62 -4.07
N GLU A 6 -7.55 4.51 -5.02
CA GLU A 6 -7.54 3.42 -6.02
C GLU A 6 -7.42 2.04 -5.37
N ILE A 7 -6.49 1.91 -4.42
CA ILE A 7 -6.32 0.69 -3.63
C ILE A 7 -7.60 0.38 -2.85
N ALA A 8 -8.19 1.37 -2.18
CA ALA A 8 -9.39 1.17 -1.37
C ALA A 8 -10.61 0.71 -2.20
N ASN A 9 -10.76 1.24 -3.43
CA ASN A 9 -11.86 0.91 -4.32
C ASN A 9 -11.71 -0.46 -4.98
N ARG A 10 -10.49 -0.89 -5.30
CA ARG A 10 -10.20 -2.17 -5.97
C ARG A 10 -9.94 -3.33 -5.00
N PHE A 11 -9.68 -3.04 -3.72
CA PHE A 11 -9.38 -4.08 -2.73
C PHE A 11 -10.57 -4.99 -2.45
N LYS A 12 -10.36 -6.29 -2.64
CA LYS A 12 -11.27 -7.36 -2.22
C LYS A 12 -10.53 -8.25 -1.25
N CYS A 13 -11.06 -8.36 -0.03
CA CYS A 13 -10.37 -9.12 1.01
C CYS A 13 -10.24 -10.61 0.62
N PRO A 14 -9.04 -11.19 0.55
CA PRO A 14 -8.85 -12.61 0.19
C PRO A 14 -9.32 -13.57 1.30
N LYS A 15 -9.62 -13.06 2.50
CA LYS A 15 -10.09 -13.87 3.63
C LYS A 15 -11.61 -13.91 3.77
N CYS A 16 -12.30 -12.78 3.54
CA CYS A 16 -13.75 -12.68 3.76
C CYS A 16 -14.55 -12.19 2.54
N GLY A 17 -13.89 -11.84 1.44
CA GLY A 17 -14.54 -11.41 0.18
C GLY A 17 -15.14 -10.00 0.20
N VAL A 18 -15.11 -9.29 1.32
CA VAL A 18 -15.67 -7.94 1.45
C VAL A 18 -14.76 -6.91 0.77
N GLN A 19 -15.38 -5.97 0.04
CA GLN A 19 -14.74 -4.85 -0.64
C GLN A 19 -14.73 -3.60 0.24
N ARG A 20 -14.17 -3.72 1.44
CA ARG A 20 -13.99 -2.58 2.36
C ARG A 20 -12.63 -2.65 3.01
N ALA A 21 -11.78 -1.69 2.66
CA ALA A 21 -10.46 -1.53 3.25
C ALA A 21 -10.21 -0.11 3.71
N LYS A 22 -9.34 -0.01 4.70
CA LYS A 22 -8.70 1.22 5.13
C LYS A 22 -7.25 1.18 4.67
N VAL A 23 -6.87 2.17 3.87
CA VAL A 23 -5.50 2.31 3.36
C VAL A 23 -4.77 3.39 4.16
N LYS A 24 -3.54 3.09 4.58
CA LYS A 24 -2.66 4.05 5.24
C LYS A 24 -1.25 3.95 4.68
N LYS A 25 -0.67 5.09 4.32
CA LYS A 25 0.75 5.17 3.99
C LYS A 25 1.57 5.44 5.25
N LEU A 26 2.56 4.59 5.52
CA LEU A 26 3.45 4.71 6.67
C LEU A 26 4.90 4.75 6.19
N ALA A 27 5.69 5.67 6.76
CA ALA A 27 7.14 5.66 6.62
C ALA A 27 7.72 4.92 7.82
N MET A 28 8.34 3.77 7.58
CA MET A 28 9.06 3.03 8.61
C MET A 28 10.50 3.54 8.65
N THR A 29 10.68 4.70 9.29
CA THR A 29 12.02 5.23 9.56
C THR A 29 12.58 4.54 10.79
N GLY A 30 13.67 3.78 10.63
CA GLY A 30 14.44 3.25 11.76
C GLY A 30 14.84 4.39 12.71
N ALA A 31 14.76 4.15 14.02
CA ALA A 31 14.93 5.14 15.09
C ALA A 31 16.38 5.65 15.28
N SER A 32 17.21 5.63 14.25
CA SER A 32 18.63 5.95 14.36
C SER A 32 18.88 7.38 13.88
N LEU A 33 19.42 8.22 14.77
CA LEU A 33 19.76 9.64 14.50
C LEU A 33 20.72 9.82 13.29
N LEU A 34 21.48 8.77 12.95
CA LEU A 34 22.43 8.72 11.83
C LEU A 34 21.78 8.45 10.45
N GLU A 35 20.61 7.79 10.39
CA GLU A 35 19.92 7.42 9.13
C GLU A 35 19.11 8.59 8.51
N ARG A 36 19.01 9.73 9.21
CA ARG A 36 18.27 10.93 8.75
C ARG A 36 19.02 11.82 7.76
N TRP A 37 20.33 11.63 7.55
CA TRP A 37 21.16 12.52 6.74
C TRP A 37 21.42 12.02 5.32
N ALA A 38 21.15 10.74 5.04
CA ALA A 38 21.16 10.19 3.69
C ALA A 38 19.71 10.08 3.21
N ASP A 39 19.31 10.97 2.30
CA ASP A 39 17.95 11.20 1.82
C ASP A 39 17.43 10.08 0.89
N TRP A 40 17.75 8.83 1.21
CA TRP A 40 17.39 7.62 0.49
C TRP A 40 16.22 6.89 1.18
N GLN A 41 15.28 7.63 1.78
CA GLN A 41 14.18 7.05 2.58
C GLN A 41 13.15 6.31 1.67
N ARG A 42 13.53 5.11 1.21
CA ARG A 42 12.74 4.13 0.45
C ARG A 42 11.70 3.39 1.29
N ASN A 43 11.75 3.50 2.62
CA ASN A 43 10.95 2.65 3.53
C ASN A 43 9.53 3.18 3.72
N LYS A 44 8.83 3.50 2.64
CA LYS A 44 7.41 3.89 2.65
C LYS A 44 6.59 2.69 2.23
N TYR A 45 5.52 2.41 2.98
CA TYR A 45 4.65 1.27 2.72
C TYR A 45 3.19 1.68 2.80
N TYR A 46 2.35 1.07 1.98
CA TYR A 46 0.90 1.15 2.05
C TYR A 46 0.37 -0.05 2.83
N PHE A 47 -0.34 0.21 3.91
CA PHE A 47 -1.05 -0.77 4.71
C PHE A 47 -2.52 -0.76 4.31
N VAL A 48 -3.01 -1.91 3.87
CA VAL A 48 -4.38 -2.10 3.41
C VAL A 48 -5.07 -3.07 4.37
N THR A 49 -5.92 -2.54 5.24
CA THR A 49 -6.58 -3.33 6.27
C THR A 49 -8.06 -3.50 5.94
N CYS A 50 -8.52 -4.75 5.82
CA CYS A 50 -9.93 -5.08 5.71
C CYS A 50 -10.67 -4.64 6.98
N THR A 51 -11.69 -3.81 6.84
CA THR A 51 -12.48 -3.30 7.97
C THR A 51 -13.48 -4.32 8.52
N ASN A 52 -13.62 -5.48 7.87
CA ASN A 52 -14.53 -6.54 8.29
C ASN A 52 -13.83 -7.59 9.17
N CYS A 53 -12.74 -8.19 8.68
CA CYS A 53 -12.05 -9.28 9.38
C CYS A 53 -10.66 -8.93 9.92
N GLY A 54 -10.19 -7.69 9.73
CA GLY A 54 -8.89 -7.22 10.22
C GLY A 54 -7.67 -7.70 9.44
N TYR A 55 -7.86 -8.49 8.38
CA TYR A 55 -6.77 -8.91 7.50
C TYR A 55 -6.06 -7.69 6.91
N THR A 56 -4.73 -7.66 7.00
CA THR A 56 -3.92 -6.52 6.57
C THR A 56 -2.82 -6.99 5.62
N GLU A 57 -2.73 -6.32 4.46
CA GLU A 57 -1.63 -6.48 3.50
C GLU A 57 -0.77 -5.22 3.47
N VAL A 58 0.50 -5.39 3.12
CA VAL A 58 1.49 -4.32 3.10
C VAL A 58 2.14 -4.30 1.72
N TYR A 59 2.17 -3.13 1.10
CA TYR A 59 2.75 -2.91 -0.23
C TYR A 59 3.85 -1.88 -0.16
N ASP A 60 4.91 -2.08 -0.94
CA ASP A 60 6.00 -1.13 -1.07
C ASP A 60 5.56 0.11 -1.85
N ALA A 61 5.70 1.29 -1.25
CA ALA A 61 5.25 2.54 -1.86
C ALA A 61 6.21 3.04 -2.94
N GLU A 62 7.49 2.68 -2.94
CA GLU A 62 8.41 3.06 -4.02
C GLU A 62 8.03 2.32 -5.31
N ILE A 63 7.68 1.03 -5.20
CA ILE A 63 7.23 0.24 -6.34
C ILE A 63 5.88 0.74 -6.87
N LEU A 64 4.94 1.05 -5.97
CA LEU A 64 3.63 1.59 -6.33
C LEU A 64 3.73 3.01 -6.91
N ASP A 65 4.44 3.94 -6.26
CA ASP A 65 4.52 5.34 -6.71
C ASP A 65 5.48 5.53 -7.90
N GLY A 66 6.50 4.68 -8.04
CA GLY A 66 7.58 4.82 -9.03
C GLY A 66 7.19 4.43 -10.46
N LYS A 67 6.14 3.62 -10.64
CA LYS A 67 5.61 3.27 -11.97
C LYS A 67 4.49 4.24 -12.35
N LYS A 68 4.82 5.35 -13.02
CA LYS A 68 3.84 6.15 -13.78
C LYS A 68 3.19 5.26 -14.85
N GLY A 69 2.05 4.66 -14.54
CA GLY A 69 1.28 3.75 -15.41
C GLY A 69 1.16 2.29 -14.92
N GLY A 70 1.91 1.87 -13.89
CA GLY A 70 1.92 0.47 -13.44
C GLY A 70 1.08 0.16 -12.20
N ILE A 71 0.46 1.17 -11.58
CA ILE A 71 -0.41 0.97 -10.42
C ILE A 71 -1.67 0.23 -10.87
N GLU A 72 -2.31 0.64 -11.96
CA GLU A 72 -3.50 -0.02 -12.50
C GLU A 72 -3.18 -1.48 -12.88
N ASP A 73 -2.10 -1.72 -13.63
CA ASP A 73 -1.64 -3.07 -14.00
C ASP A 73 -1.29 -3.95 -12.80
N LEU A 74 -0.65 -3.39 -11.78
CA LEU A 74 -0.30 -4.13 -10.56
C LEU A 74 -1.52 -4.40 -9.69
N LEU A 75 -2.46 -3.45 -9.62
CA LEU A 75 -3.74 -3.63 -8.94
C LEU A 75 -4.59 -4.66 -9.66
N ASP A 76 -4.58 -4.70 -10.99
CA ASP A 76 -5.29 -5.73 -11.77
C ASP A 76 -4.60 -7.10 -11.65
N LEU A 77 -3.27 -7.16 -11.51
CA LEU A 77 -2.56 -8.41 -11.21
C LEU A 77 -2.88 -8.96 -9.81
N ILE A 78 -3.00 -8.07 -8.81
CA ILE A 78 -3.18 -8.45 -7.39
C ILE A 78 -4.67 -8.63 -7.04
N PHE A 79 -5.56 -7.87 -7.68
CA PHE A 79 -7.00 -7.80 -7.35
C PHE A 79 -7.94 -8.15 -8.52
N GLY A 80 -7.45 -8.31 -9.75
CA GLY A 80 -8.26 -8.54 -10.96
C GLY A 80 -8.78 -9.98 -11.16
N GLY A 81 -9.18 -10.64 -10.07
CA GLY A 81 -9.80 -11.97 -10.05
C GLY A 81 -11.25 -11.97 -9.57
#